data_AF-A0A3S4FDJ8-F1
#
_entry.id   AF-A0A3S4FDJ8-F1
#
_cell.length_a   1.000
_cell.length_b   1.000
_cell.length_c   1.000
_cell.angle_alpha   90.00
_cell.angle_beta   90.00
_cell.angle_gamma   90.00
#
_symmetry.space_group_name_H-M   'P 1'
#
loop_
_entity.id
_entity.type
_entity.pdbx_description
1 polymer ?
#
loop_
_entity_poly.entity_id
_entity_poly.type
_entity_poly.pdbx_seq_one_letter_code
_entity_poly.pdbx_strand_id
1 'polypeptide(L)'
;MKKKLIVMLLASLSVHAASVSARTLHFGTSATYAPYEFVDADNKIVGFDIDVANAVCKEMQAECSFTNQSFDSLIPGLRFKKLMR
;
A
#
# COMPACT_ATOMS: atom_id res chain seq x y z
N MET A 1 45.28 13.49 22.78
CA MET A 1 44.20 14.00 21.90
C MET A 1 43.69 12.94 20.91
N LYS A 2 44.56 12.08 20.34
CA LYS A 2 44.18 11.00 19.40
C LYS A 2 43.23 9.94 19.99
N LYS A 3 43.35 9.61 21.28
CA LYS A 3 42.47 8.65 21.97
C LYS A 3 41.05 9.16 22.23
N LYS A 4 40.85 10.48 22.30
CA LYS A 4 39.52 11.10 22.48
C LYS A 4 38.75 11.21 21.16
N LEU A 5 39.46 11.25 20.03
CA LEU A 5 38.86 11.29 18.69
C LEU A 5 38.20 9.97 18.29
N ILE A 6 38.73 8.83 18.75
CA ILE A 6 38.20 7.49 18.44
C ILE A 6 36.88 7.22 19.20
N VAL A 7 36.73 7.75 20.41
CA VAL A 7 35.51 7.55 21.23
C VAL A 7 34.33 8.36 20.69
N MET A 8 34.57 9.51 20.07
CA MET A 8 33.51 10.35 19.51
C MET A 8 32.94 9.82 18.19
N LEU A 9 33.67 8.94 17.49
CA LEU A 9 33.24 8.32 16.23
C LEU A 9 32.37 7.06 16.44
N LEU A 10 32.40 6.47 17.64
CA LEU A 10 31.60 5.28 17.97
C LEU A 10 30.18 5.59 18.47
N ALA A 11 29.87 6.86 18.78
CA ALA A 11 28.57 7.26 19.33
C ALA A 11 27.50 7.55 18.26
N SER A 12 27.84 7.52 16.96
CA SER A 12 26.93 7.86 15.87
C SER A 12 26.32 6.66 15.13
N LEU A 13 26.51 5.41 15.61
CA LEU A 13 26.04 4.22 14.89
C LEU A 13 24.68 3.66 15.36
N SER A 14 24.00 4.34 16.28
CA SER A 14 22.88 3.74 17.02
C SER A 14 21.49 4.21 16.59
N VAL A 15 21.18 4.37 15.29
CA VAL A 15 19.80 4.33 14.80
C VAL A 15 19.75 3.83 13.35
N HIS A 16 20.07 2.55 13.11
CA HIS A 16 19.49 1.86 11.96
C HIS A 16 18.16 1.26 12.43
N ALA A 17 17.12 2.09 12.47
CA ALA A 17 15.77 1.56 12.45
C ALA A 17 15.64 0.79 11.13
N ALA A 18 15.58 -0.54 11.20
CA ALA A 18 15.29 -1.35 10.04
C ALA A 18 13.90 -0.91 9.55
N SER A 19 13.87 -0.12 8.49
CA SER A 19 12.63 0.26 7.81
C SER A 19 12.02 -1.04 7.29
N VAL A 20 11.05 -1.60 8.03
CA VAL A 20 10.10 -2.55 7.46
C VAL A 20 9.36 -1.77 6.39
N SER A 21 9.78 -1.92 5.14
CA SER A 21 9.03 -1.41 4.00
C SER A 21 7.73 -2.19 3.99
N ALA A 22 6.63 -1.55 4.40
CA ALA A 22 5.31 -2.11 4.27
C ALA A 22 5.09 -2.50 2.80
N ARG A 23 4.67 -3.74 2.57
CA ARG A 23 4.38 -4.23 1.23
C ARG A 23 3.13 -3.52 0.74
N THR A 24 3.16 -2.93 -0.46
CA THR A 24 1.95 -2.34 -1.06
C THR A 24 1.19 -3.40 -1.84
N LEU A 25 -0.08 -3.59 -1.51
CA LEU A 25 -1.01 -4.43 -2.25
C LEU A 25 -1.82 -3.56 -3.21
N HIS A 26 -1.82 -3.97 -4.48
CA HIS A 26 -2.52 -3.25 -5.55
C HIS A 26 -3.85 -3.91 -5.89
N PHE A 27 -4.97 -3.22 -5.65
CA PHE A 27 -6.31 -3.68 -5.97
C PHE A 27 -6.82 -3.02 -7.24
N GLY A 28 -7.50 -3.80 -8.08
CA GLY A 28 -8.23 -3.29 -9.25
C GLY A 28 -9.71 -3.45 -9.00
N THR A 29 -10.48 -2.41 -9.30
CA THR A 29 -11.94 -2.38 -9.15
C THR A 29 -12.57 -1.65 -10.33
N SER A 30 -13.86 -1.87 -10.53
CA SER A 30 -14.72 -1.10 -11.43
C SER A 30 -15.74 -0.35 -10.58
N ALA A 31 -15.38 0.85 -10.12
CA ALA A 31 -16.11 1.62 -9.12
C ALA A 31 -17.40 2.26 -9.66
N THR A 32 -18.34 1.42 -10.09
CA THR A 32 -19.61 1.78 -10.74
C THR A 32 -20.81 1.10 -10.09
N TYR A 33 -20.62 0.36 -9.00
CA TYR A 33 -21.61 -0.54 -8.41
C TYR A 33 -21.81 -0.29 -6.92
N ALA A 34 -22.57 0.77 -6.60
CA ALA A 34 -22.97 1.05 -5.23
C ALA A 34 -23.92 -0.03 -4.69
N PRO A 35 -23.82 -0.40 -3.39
CA PRO A 35 -22.94 0.14 -2.35
C PRO A 35 -21.57 -0.57 -2.22
N TYR A 36 -21.23 -1.46 -3.15
CA TYR A 36 -20.04 -2.32 -3.05
C TYR A 36 -18.76 -1.58 -3.41
N GLU A 37 -18.76 -0.88 -4.54
CA GLU A 37 -17.60 -0.15 -5.04
C GLU A 37 -18.07 0.97 -5.98
N PHE A 38 -17.83 2.22 -5.59
CA PHE A 38 -18.28 3.40 -6.31
C PHE A 38 -17.40 4.60 -6.01
N VAL A 39 -17.51 5.64 -6.83
CA VAL A 39 -16.82 6.92 -6.60
C VAL A 39 -17.76 7.87 -5.85
N ASP A 40 -17.31 8.41 -4.73
CA ASP A 40 -18.07 9.39 -3.95
C ASP A 40 -17.94 10.83 -4.50
N ALA A 41 -18.58 11.79 -3.82
CA ALA A 41 -18.53 13.20 -4.21
C ALA A 41 -17.12 13.83 -4.09
N ASP A 42 -16.23 13.23 -3.30
CA ASP A 42 -14.84 13.64 -3.13
C ASP A 42 -13.91 13.01 -4.17
N ASN A 43 -14.45 12.27 -5.15
CA ASN A 43 -13.71 11.47 -6.14
C ASN A 43 -12.88 10.33 -5.52
N LYS A 44 -13.28 9.80 -4.37
CA LYS A 44 -12.65 8.63 -3.75
C LYS A 44 -13.41 7.38 -4.10
N ILE A 45 -12.66 6.29 -4.29
CA ILE A 45 -13.24 4.96 -4.44
C ILE A 45 -13.63 4.46 -3.05
N VAL A 46 -14.91 4.17 -2.85
CA VAL A 46 -15.50 3.77 -1.57
C VAL A 46 -16.49 2.62 -1.76
N GLY A 47 -16.93 2.01 -0.66
CA GLY A 47 -17.93 0.95 -0.66
C GLY A 47 -17.46 -0.28 0.10
N PHE A 48 -18.36 -1.25 0.24
CA PHE A 48 -18.11 -2.48 1.02
C PHE A 48 -16.83 -3.21 0.60
N ASP A 49 -16.56 -3.37 -0.70
CA ASP A 49 -15.39 -4.12 -1.18
C ASP A 49 -14.08 -3.37 -0.87
N ILE A 50 -14.14 -2.04 -0.84
CA ILE A 50 -13.01 -1.17 -0.47
C ILE A 50 -12.73 -1.27 1.04
N ASP A 51 -13.78 -1.29 1.86
CA ASP A 51 -13.66 -1.46 3.31
C ASP A 51 -13.04 -2.81 3.67
N VAL A 52 -13.47 -3.89 2.99
CA VAL A 52 -12.89 -5.22 3.15
C VAL A 52 -11.42 -5.24 2.75
N ALA A 53 -11.06 -4.68 1.59
CA ALA A 53 -9.67 -4.63 1.13
C ALA A 53 -8.77 -3.85 2.11
N ASN A 54 -9.23 -2.72 2.62
CA ASN A 54 -8.52 -1.94 3.64
C ASN A 54 -8.33 -2.71 4.94
N ALA A 55 -9.35 -3.46 5.39
CA ALA A 55 -9.24 -4.31 6.58
C ALA A 55 -8.20 -5.42 6.39
N VAL A 56 -8.15 -6.05 5.21
CA VAL A 56 -7.13 -7.05 4.86
C VAL A 56 -5.72 -6.43 4.88
N CYS A 57 -5.53 -5.27 4.23
CA CYS A 57 -4.24 -4.56 4.26
C CYS A 57 -3.79 -4.24 5.68
N LYS A 58 -4.70 -3.80 6.54
CA LYS A 58 -4.43 -3.49 7.94
C LYS A 58 -3.92 -4.72 8.71
N GLU A 59 -4.58 -5.86 8.56
CA GLU A 59 -4.17 -7.11 9.21
C GLU A 59 -2.79 -7.57 8.70
N MET A 60 -2.52 -7.35 7.42
CA MET A 60 -1.24 -7.70 6.79
C MET A 60 -0.11 -6.70 7.05
N GLN A 61 -0.38 -5.60 7.77
CA GLN A 61 0.55 -4.47 7.92
C GLN A 61 1.09 -3.98 6.55
N ALA A 62 0.18 -3.94 5.57
CA ALA A 62 0.44 -3.60 4.18
C ALA A 62 -0.24 -2.26 3.82
N GLU A 63 0.32 -1.59 2.82
CA GLU A 63 -0.31 -0.41 2.21
C GLU A 63 -1.30 -0.84 1.14
N CYS A 64 -2.46 -0.19 1.07
CA CYS A 64 -3.51 -0.48 0.09
C CYS A 64 -3.50 0.56 -1.03
N SER A 65 -3.47 0.12 -2.29
CA SER A 65 -3.56 0.99 -3.47
C SER A 65 -4.67 0.51 -4.39
N PHE A 66 -5.58 1.41 -4.78
CA PHE A 66 -6.73 1.06 -5.63
C PHE A 66 -6.61 1.69 -7.01
N THR A 67 -6.90 0.91 -8.05
CA THR A 67 -6.97 1.35 -9.44
C THR A 67 -8.37 1.11 -9.98
N ASN A 68 -9.06 2.19 -10.36
CA ASN A 68 -10.34 2.12 -11.05
C ASN A 68 -10.12 1.87 -12.55
N GLN A 69 -10.78 0.87 -13.13
CA GLN A 69 -10.73 0.54 -14.56
C GLN A 69 -12.02 -0.18 -14.99
N SER A 70 -12.21 -0.36 -16.30
CA SER A 70 -13.38 -1.11 -16.78
C SER A 70 -13.33 -2.57 -16.33
N PHE A 71 -14.48 -3.15 -16.03
CA PHE A 71 -14.60 -4.54 -15.58
C PHE A 71 -13.90 -5.53 -16.54
N ASP A 72 -14.08 -5.35 -17.85
CA ASP A 72 -13.45 -6.19 -18.89
C ASP A 72 -11.91 -6.20 -18.85
N SER A 73 -11.31 -5.15 -18.27
CA SER A 73 -9.85 -5.01 -18.18
C SER A 73 -9.24 -5.63 -16.92
N LEU A 74 -10.05 -6.03 -15.93
CA LEU A 74 -9.57 -6.59 -14.67
C LEU A 74 -8.84 -7.92 -14.86
N ILE A 75 -9.42 -8.85 -15.62
CA ILE A 75 -8.79 -10.16 -15.88
C ILE A 75 -7.46 -9.98 -16.64
N PRO A 76 -7.40 -9.22 -17.76
CA PRO A 76 -6.13 -8.87 -18.39
C PRO A 76 -5.14 -8.21 -17.42
N GLY A 77 -5.61 -7.29 -16.57
CA GLY A 77 -4.81 -6.59 -15.57
C GLY A 77 -4.14 -7.53 -14.57
N LEU A 78 -4.84 -8.59 -14.14
CA LEU A 78 -4.27 -9.65 -13.29
C LEU A 78 -3.23 -10.47 -14.04
N ARG A 79 -3.50 -10.87 -15.30
CA ARG A 79 -2.57 -11.70 -16.10
C ARG A 79 -1.24 -11.00 -16.37
N PHE A 80 -1.26 -9.69 -16.61
CA PHE A 80 -0.04 -8.88 -16.79
C PHE A 80 0.58 -8.44 -15.46
N LYS A 81 0.08 -8.94 -14.33
CA LYS A 81 0.49 -8.58 -12.97
C LYS A 81 0.45 -7.07 -12.75
N LYS A 82 -0.49 -6.35 -13.37
CA LYS A 82 -0.71 -4.92 -13.09
C LYS A 82 -1.49 -4.75 -11.79
N LEU A 83 -2.29 -5.76 -11.44
CA LEU A 83 -3.08 -5.87 -10.21
C LEU A 83 -2.51 -6.98 -9.32
N MET A 84 -2.65 -6.83 -8.00
CA MET A 84 -2.24 -7.75 -6.93
C MET A 84 -0.74 -8.16 -6.96
N ARG A 85 0.16 -7.17 -7.01
CA ARG A 85 1.60 -7.38 -6.76
C ARG A 85 1.97 -7.27 -5.29
#